data_AF-A0A7S2VII7-F1
#
_entry.id   AF-A0A7S2VII7-F1
#
_cell.length_a   1.000
_cell.length_b   1.000
_cell.length_c   1.000
_cell.angle_alpha   90.00
_cell.angle_beta   90.00
_cell.angle_gamma   90.00
#
_symmetry.space_group_name_H-M   'P 1'
#
loop_
_entity.id
_entity.type
_entity.pdbx_description
1 polymer ?
#
loop_
_entity_poly.entity_id
_entity_poly.type
_entity_poly.pdbx_seq_one_letter_code
_entity_poly.pdbx_strand_id
1 'polypeptide(L)'
;MGTVHCCQATATEAFTAVHKLSVAKSVAEVGVVRWNQHGDLARLSKMLDAVCQATTVEEAVQEVSTLMALGHNLWAYAYLRALAHRDMALYYGMLLAEPAKLLPVAYTPTVGEACQKFGLMPYNPRGCYVSLTDRGNLKDVLAEYAEANLEKGADGMYQCQCIVFSDGGRILGLGDLGAWGMGIPIGKLDLYT
;
A
#
# COMPACT_ATOMS: atom_id res chain seq x y z
N MET A 1 -45.59 1.15 -47.72
CA MET A 1 -45.63 -0.23 -47.17
C MET A 1 -44.19 -0.74 -47.15
N GLY A 2 -43.50 -1.02 -46.06
CA GLY A 2 -43.86 -0.99 -44.64
C GLY A 2 -42.58 -0.95 -43.77
N THR A 3 -42.70 -0.20 -42.67
CA THR A 3 -42.18 -0.48 -41.31
C THR A 3 -40.79 -1.10 -41.15
N VAL A 4 -39.85 -0.25 -40.74
CA VAL A 4 -38.61 -0.59 -40.03
C VAL A 4 -38.99 -1.08 -38.63
N HIS A 5 -38.69 -2.33 -38.30
CA HIS A 5 -38.80 -2.83 -36.93
C HIS A 5 -37.60 -2.38 -36.11
N CYS A 6 -37.91 -1.56 -35.10
CA CYS A 6 -37.06 -1.18 -33.99
C CYS A 6 -36.67 -2.43 -33.19
N CYS A 7 -35.40 -2.83 -33.24
CA CYS A 7 -34.81 -3.69 -32.22
C CYS A 7 -34.08 -2.78 -31.24
N GLN A 8 -34.75 -2.46 -30.13
CA GLN A 8 -34.13 -1.86 -28.95
C GLN A 8 -33.13 -2.87 -28.37
N ALA A 9 -31.85 -2.71 -28.70
CA ALA A 9 -30.77 -3.27 -27.91
C ALA A 9 -30.58 -2.35 -26.69
N THR A 10 -31.06 -2.85 -25.56
CA THR A 10 -30.94 -2.24 -24.23
C THR A 10 -29.47 -2.06 -23.83
N ALA A 11 -29.15 -0.89 -23.30
CA ALA A 11 -27.95 -0.54 -22.53
C ALA A 11 -26.62 -1.03 -23.14
N THR A 12 -26.20 -0.27 -24.15
CA THR A 12 -24.84 -0.20 -24.68
C THR A 12 -23.79 -0.09 -23.57
N GLU A 13 -22.93 -1.10 -23.50
CA GLU A 13 -21.48 -1.03 -23.33
C GLU A 13 -20.91 0.21 -22.61
N ALA A 14 -20.48 -0.01 -21.36
CA ALA A 14 -19.27 0.62 -20.80
C ALA A 14 -18.74 -0.18 -19.60
N PHE A 15 -18.27 -1.41 -19.82
CA PHE A 15 -17.18 -1.95 -18.99
C PHE A 15 -15.88 -1.37 -19.54
N THR A 16 -15.65 -0.07 -19.31
CA THR A 16 -14.34 0.52 -19.59
C THR A 16 -13.37 0.06 -18.52
N ALA A 17 -12.81 -1.13 -18.70
CA ALA A 17 -11.62 -1.57 -17.98
C ALA A 17 -10.47 -0.63 -18.39
N VAL A 18 -10.20 0.36 -17.55
CA VAL A 18 -8.95 1.12 -17.63
C VAL A 18 -8.24 0.91 -16.30
N HIS A 19 -7.58 -0.23 -16.17
CA HIS A 19 -6.73 -0.50 -15.03
C HIS A 19 -5.29 -0.06 -15.38
N LYS A 20 -4.61 0.55 -14.39
CA LYS A 20 -3.23 1.08 -14.51
C LYS A 20 -2.39 0.93 -13.24
N LEU A 21 -2.97 0.40 -12.17
CA LEU A 21 -2.38 -0.18 -10.96
C LEU A 21 -3.50 -0.43 -9.96
N SER A 22 -3.42 -1.56 -9.24
CA SER A 22 -4.38 -1.92 -8.20
C SER A 22 -4.23 -1.03 -6.96
N VAL A 23 -5.26 -0.23 -6.64
CA VAL A 23 -5.31 0.67 -5.47
C VAL A 23 -6.63 0.55 -4.72
N ALA A 24 -6.67 1.04 -3.48
CA ALA A 24 -7.91 1.07 -2.70
C ALA A 24 -9.00 1.88 -3.44
N LYS A 25 -10.26 1.42 -3.38
CA LYS A 25 -11.39 2.04 -4.11
C LYS A 25 -11.48 3.56 -3.90
N SER A 26 -11.40 4.02 -2.64
CA SER A 26 -11.45 5.45 -2.30
C SER A 26 -10.29 6.25 -2.90
N VAL A 27 -9.13 5.62 -3.10
CA VAL A 27 -7.97 6.23 -3.76
C VAL A 27 -8.16 6.22 -5.28
N ALA A 28 -8.72 5.14 -5.85
CA ALA A 28 -9.02 5.04 -7.29
C ALA A 28 -9.97 6.15 -7.77
N GLU A 29 -10.96 6.52 -6.95
CA GLU A 29 -11.96 7.54 -7.28
C GLU A 29 -11.36 8.95 -7.51
N VAL A 30 -10.24 9.27 -6.86
CA VAL A 30 -9.60 10.59 -6.92
C VAL A 30 -8.21 10.57 -7.55
N GLY A 31 -7.55 9.41 -7.59
CA GLY A 31 -6.15 9.22 -7.97
C GLY A 31 -5.18 9.50 -6.81
N VAL A 32 -4.05 8.77 -6.79
CA VAL A 32 -3.03 8.83 -5.72
C VAL A 32 -2.51 10.25 -5.48
N VAL A 33 -2.21 10.99 -6.56
CA VAL A 33 -1.68 12.37 -6.46
C VAL A 33 -2.67 13.28 -5.73
N ARG A 34 -3.96 13.22 -6.11
CA ARG A 34 -4.99 14.03 -5.49
C ARG A 34 -5.30 13.58 -4.07
N TRP A 35 -5.28 12.27 -3.82
CA TRP A 35 -5.42 11.71 -2.48
C TRP A 35 -4.37 12.30 -1.53
N ASN A 36 -3.10 12.28 -1.92
CA ASN A 36 -2.01 12.82 -1.10
C ASN A 36 -2.02 14.36 -0.97
N GLN A 37 -2.87 15.05 -1.73
CA GLN A 37 -3.09 16.49 -1.61
C GLN A 37 -4.28 16.86 -0.71
N HIS A 38 -5.07 15.86 -0.26
CA HIS A 38 -6.27 16.10 0.52
C HIS A 38 -5.96 16.51 1.98
N GLY A 39 -6.69 17.52 2.48
CA GLY A 39 -6.58 17.98 3.87
C GLY A 39 -5.14 18.35 4.25
N ASP A 40 -4.67 17.81 5.37
CA ASP A 40 -3.31 18.03 5.86
C ASP A 40 -2.27 17.05 5.27
N LEU A 41 -2.66 16.10 4.42
CA LEU A 41 -1.74 15.09 3.87
C LEU A 41 -0.61 15.71 3.05
N ALA A 42 -0.88 16.80 2.32
CA ALA A 42 0.14 17.50 1.56
C ALA A 42 1.22 18.09 2.47
N ARG A 43 0.82 18.60 3.65
CA ARG A 43 1.73 19.18 4.64
C ARG A 43 2.47 18.08 5.38
N LEU A 44 1.77 17.03 5.78
CA LEU A 44 2.35 15.84 6.41
C LEU A 44 3.40 15.18 5.51
N SER A 45 3.12 15.02 4.21
CA SER A 45 4.07 14.45 3.25
C SER A 45 5.34 15.30 3.18
N LYS A 46 5.22 16.63 3.08
CA LYS A 46 6.40 17.53 3.11
C LYS A 46 7.20 17.44 4.41
N MET A 47 6.53 17.29 5.54
CA MET A 47 7.21 17.10 6.83
C MET A 47 7.96 15.76 6.87
N LEU A 48 7.34 14.68 6.39
CA LEU A 48 7.97 13.37 6.31
C LEU A 48 9.15 13.38 5.33
N ASP A 49 9.00 14.00 4.17
CA ASP A 49 10.07 14.16 3.19
C ASP A 49 11.25 14.91 3.83
N ALA A 50 11.00 16.03 4.52
CA ALA A 50 12.05 16.81 5.17
C ALA A 50 12.79 16.05 6.28
N VAL A 51 12.14 15.08 6.93
CA VAL A 51 12.75 14.25 7.97
C VAL A 51 13.44 13.02 7.39
N CYS A 52 12.89 12.42 6.33
CA CYS A 52 13.39 11.20 5.69
C CYS A 52 14.49 11.54 4.67
N GLN A 53 15.67 11.88 5.17
CA GLN A 53 16.80 12.32 4.36
C GLN A 53 17.96 11.34 4.32
N ALA A 54 17.97 10.32 5.19
CA ALA A 54 19.03 9.31 5.26
C ALA A 54 19.47 8.76 3.89
N THR A 55 20.76 8.58 3.69
CA THR A 55 21.33 7.93 2.51
C THR A 55 22.12 6.67 2.86
N THR A 56 22.35 6.45 4.15
CA THR A 56 23.05 5.30 4.72
C THR A 56 22.20 4.62 5.78
N VAL A 57 22.50 3.34 6.06
CA VAL A 57 21.79 2.54 7.06
C VAL A 57 21.89 3.18 8.44
N GLU A 58 23.08 3.67 8.79
CA GLU A 58 23.37 4.32 10.07
C GLU A 58 22.55 5.60 10.24
N GLU A 59 22.46 6.44 9.19
CA GLU A 59 21.61 7.64 9.20
C GLU A 59 20.13 7.27 9.37
N ALA A 60 19.65 6.25 8.65
CA ALA A 60 18.25 5.81 8.73
C ALA A 60 17.89 5.32 10.15
N VAL A 61 18.78 4.53 10.77
CA VAL A 61 18.63 4.08 12.17
C VAL A 61 18.61 5.27 13.13
N GLN A 62 19.47 6.28 12.91
CA GLN A 62 19.54 7.47 13.78
C GLN A 62 18.30 8.36 13.65
N GLU A 63 17.82 8.61 12.42
CA GLU A 63 16.60 9.38 12.15
C GLU A 63 15.38 8.74 12.82
N VAL A 64 15.15 7.43 12.59
CA VAL A 64 14.00 6.73 13.18
C VAL A 64 14.12 6.63 14.71
N SER A 65 15.32 6.41 15.25
CA SER A 65 15.53 6.38 16.71
C SER A 65 15.22 7.73 17.36
N THR A 66 15.53 8.83 16.68
CA THR A 66 15.22 10.20 17.14
C THR A 66 13.70 10.43 17.16
N LEU A 67 12.97 9.95 16.15
CA LEU A 67 11.51 10.00 16.13
C LEU A 67 10.88 9.15 17.25
N MET A 68 11.43 7.96 17.50
CA MET A 68 10.97 7.09 18.60
C MET A 68 11.15 7.76 19.97
N ALA A 69 12.22 8.53 20.16
CA ALA A 69 12.49 9.26 21.40
C ALA A 69 11.42 10.33 21.73
N LEU A 70 10.64 10.80 20.73
CA LEU A 70 9.53 11.73 20.95
C LEU A 70 8.28 11.05 21.55
N GLY A 71 8.27 9.73 21.68
CA GLY A 71 7.30 8.99 22.50
C GLY A 71 6.07 8.43 21.77
N HIS A 72 5.99 8.54 20.44
CA HIS A 72 4.86 7.99 19.69
C HIS A 72 5.31 7.30 18.40
N ASN A 73 5.38 5.96 18.44
CA ASN A 73 5.93 5.13 17.35
C ASN A 73 5.18 5.25 16.02
N LEU A 74 3.95 5.78 15.97
CA LEU A 74 3.29 6.06 14.71
C LEU A 74 4.08 7.03 13.81
N TRP A 75 4.81 8.00 14.38
CA TRP A 75 5.69 8.88 13.60
C TRP A 75 6.87 8.11 13.01
N ALA A 76 7.47 7.22 13.80
CA ALA A 76 8.52 6.32 13.33
C ALA A 76 7.98 5.37 12.26
N TYR A 77 6.76 4.83 12.40
CA TYR A 77 6.10 4.03 11.36
C TYR A 77 5.90 4.83 10.07
N ALA A 78 5.38 6.06 10.15
CA ALA A 78 5.22 6.91 8.97
C ALA A 78 6.55 7.17 8.26
N TYR A 79 7.63 7.41 9.03
CA TYR A 79 8.99 7.48 8.51
C TYR A 79 9.41 6.18 7.80
N LEU A 80 9.20 5.01 8.41
CA LEU A 80 9.49 3.71 7.79
C LEU A 80 8.76 3.55 6.45
N ARG A 81 7.50 3.99 6.35
CA ARG A 81 6.72 3.95 5.10
C ARG A 81 7.25 4.91 4.04
N ALA A 82 7.73 6.08 4.45
CA ALA A 82 8.37 7.04 3.54
C ALA A 82 9.71 6.49 3.03
N LEU A 83 10.54 5.95 3.94
CA LEU A 83 11.83 5.36 3.58
C LEU A 83 11.66 4.18 2.62
N ALA A 84 10.74 3.25 2.90
CA ALA A 84 10.47 2.11 2.02
C ALA A 84 9.95 2.53 0.62
N HIS A 85 9.26 3.66 0.53
CA HIS A 85 8.80 4.19 -0.76
C HIS A 85 9.93 4.85 -1.55
N ARG A 86 10.86 5.54 -0.86
CA ARG A 86 12.01 6.23 -1.46
C ARG A 86 13.14 5.28 -1.84
N ASP A 87 13.51 4.39 -0.93
CA ASP A 87 14.60 3.43 -1.11
C ASP A 87 14.31 2.15 -0.31
N MET A 88 13.87 1.12 -1.02
CA MET A 88 13.51 -0.15 -0.43
C MET A 88 14.73 -0.93 0.09
N ALA A 89 15.90 -0.80 -0.56
CA ALA A 89 17.12 -1.48 -0.12
C ALA A 89 17.62 -0.87 1.19
N LEU A 90 17.60 0.45 1.31
CA LEU A 90 17.96 1.15 2.54
C LEU A 90 16.99 0.83 3.68
N TYR A 91 15.68 0.76 3.38
CA TYR A 91 14.67 0.35 4.36
C TYR A 91 14.96 -1.04 4.96
N TYR A 92 15.19 -2.05 4.12
CA TYR A 92 15.50 -3.40 4.61
C TYR A 92 16.88 -3.48 5.28
N GLY A 93 17.88 -2.78 4.75
CA GLY A 93 19.20 -2.69 5.40
C GLY A 93 19.11 -2.13 6.82
N MET A 94 18.31 -1.09 7.02
CA MET A 94 18.04 -0.51 8.33
C MET A 94 17.29 -1.48 9.26
N LEU A 95 16.25 -2.18 8.78
CA LEU A 95 15.55 -3.18 9.59
C LEU A 95 16.47 -4.32 10.05
N LEU A 96 17.36 -4.80 9.17
CA LEU A 96 18.32 -5.86 9.47
C LEU A 96 19.43 -5.40 10.42
N ALA A 97 19.79 -4.12 10.43
CA ALA A 97 20.78 -3.57 11.35
C ALA A 97 20.27 -3.56 12.80
N GLU A 98 19.00 -3.25 13.04
CA GLU A 98 18.41 -3.14 14.38
C GLU A 98 17.00 -3.78 14.51
N PRO A 99 16.84 -5.09 14.25
CA PRO A 99 15.52 -5.73 14.13
C PRO A 99 14.75 -5.72 15.46
N ALA A 100 15.42 -5.97 16.59
CA ALA A 100 14.77 -5.98 17.90
C ALA A 100 14.14 -4.61 18.26
N LYS A 101 14.72 -3.51 17.77
CA LYS A 101 14.25 -2.15 17.99
C LYS A 101 13.16 -1.76 16.99
N LEU A 102 13.34 -2.13 15.71
CA LEU A 102 12.56 -1.59 14.60
C LEU A 102 11.35 -2.45 14.22
N LEU A 103 11.39 -3.77 14.40
CA LEU A 103 10.25 -4.64 14.09
C LEU A 103 8.98 -4.31 14.90
N PRO A 104 9.05 -3.94 16.19
CA PRO A 104 7.87 -3.47 16.93
C PRO A 104 7.25 -2.19 16.37
N VAL A 105 8.03 -1.38 15.63
CA VAL A 105 7.54 -0.19 14.93
C VAL A 105 6.94 -0.58 13.58
N ALA A 106 7.63 -1.41 12.79
CA ALA A 106 7.17 -1.84 11.46
C ALA A 106 5.93 -2.76 11.51
N TYR A 107 5.79 -3.56 12.57
CA TYR A 107 4.70 -4.50 12.79
C TYR A 107 4.02 -4.26 14.15
N THR A 108 3.70 -5.31 14.91
CA THR A 108 2.97 -5.20 16.17
C THR A 108 3.85 -4.66 17.30
N PRO A 109 3.34 -3.72 18.13
CA PRO A 109 1.94 -3.27 18.19
C PRO A 109 1.61 -2.08 17.26
N THR A 110 2.59 -1.34 16.76
CA THR A 110 2.38 -0.05 16.07
C THR A 110 1.55 -0.16 14.79
N VAL A 111 1.69 -1.24 14.02
CA VAL A 111 0.89 -1.48 12.79
C VAL A 111 -0.61 -1.52 13.06
N GLY A 112 -1.04 -1.93 14.26
CA GLY A 112 -2.46 -1.94 14.62
C GLY A 112 -3.05 -0.54 14.61
N GLU A 113 -2.37 0.39 15.28
CA GLU A 113 -2.75 1.81 15.27
C GLU A 113 -2.60 2.42 13.87
N ALA A 114 -1.54 2.06 13.15
CA ALA A 114 -1.36 2.49 11.77
C ALA A 114 -2.52 2.07 10.85
N CYS A 115 -3.07 0.86 11.04
CA CYS A 115 -4.27 0.43 10.31
C CYS A 115 -5.50 1.27 10.68
N GLN A 116 -5.67 1.67 11.95
CA GLN A 116 -6.79 2.57 12.32
C GLN A 116 -6.67 3.97 11.72
N LYS A 117 -5.48 4.36 11.26
CA LYS A 117 -5.18 5.68 10.68
C LYS A 117 -4.69 5.59 9.24
N PHE A 118 -4.87 4.44 8.57
CA PHE A 118 -4.21 4.17 7.29
C PHE A 118 -4.62 5.17 6.20
N GLY A 119 -5.89 5.55 6.15
CA GLY A 119 -6.39 6.58 5.24
C GLY A 119 -6.05 8.02 5.64
N LEU A 120 -5.43 8.23 6.80
CA LEU A 120 -4.96 9.53 7.30
C LEU A 120 -3.44 9.73 7.12
N MET A 121 -2.77 8.78 6.47
CA MET A 121 -1.36 8.86 6.10
C MET A 121 -1.22 9.00 4.58
N PRO A 122 -0.08 9.52 4.08
CA PRO A 122 0.20 9.53 2.65
C PRO A 122 0.11 8.12 2.08
N TYR A 123 -0.62 7.99 0.98
CA TYR A 123 -0.76 6.74 0.25
C TYR A 123 0.46 6.52 -0.63
N ASN A 124 1.24 5.49 -0.29
CA ASN A 124 2.32 4.97 -1.11
C ASN A 124 1.83 3.68 -1.77
N PRO A 125 1.84 3.56 -3.12
CA PRO A 125 1.35 2.37 -3.81
C PRO A 125 2.18 1.14 -3.42
N ARG A 126 1.64 0.30 -2.53
CA ARG A 126 2.23 -0.99 -2.15
C ARG A 126 1.11 -1.98 -1.85
N GLY A 127 1.24 -3.17 -2.44
CA GLY A 127 0.23 -4.22 -2.33
C GLY A 127 -0.84 -4.14 -3.43
N CYS A 128 -1.58 -5.23 -3.58
CA CYS A 128 -2.65 -5.38 -4.55
C CYS A 128 -4.01 -5.37 -3.84
N TYR A 129 -4.90 -4.48 -4.26
CA TYR A 129 -6.29 -4.36 -3.83
C TYR A 129 -7.23 -5.05 -4.83
N VAL A 130 -8.00 -6.02 -4.33
CA VAL A 130 -9.05 -6.67 -5.11
C VAL A 130 -10.38 -6.32 -4.46
N SER A 131 -11.32 -5.82 -5.24
CA SER A 131 -12.64 -5.43 -4.81
C SER A 131 -13.71 -6.40 -5.29
N LEU A 132 -14.92 -6.31 -4.73
CA LEU A 132 -16.06 -7.10 -5.19
C LEU A 132 -16.47 -6.79 -6.64
N THR A 133 -16.14 -5.60 -7.14
CA THR A 133 -16.41 -5.22 -8.55
C THR A 133 -15.46 -5.89 -9.53
N ASP A 134 -14.33 -6.44 -9.06
CA ASP A 134 -13.38 -7.20 -9.88
C ASP A 134 -13.77 -8.68 -10.02
N ARG A 135 -14.95 -9.07 -9.51
CA ARG A 135 -15.45 -10.43 -9.61
C ARG A 135 -15.59 -10.84 -11.07
N GLY A 136 -14.91 -11.92 -11.45
CA GLY A 136 -14.82 -12.39 -12.83
C GLY A 136 -13.61 -11.84 -13.59
N ASN A 137 -12.92 -10.82 -13.06
CA ASN A 137 -11.75 -10.19 -13.67
C ASN A 137 -10.46 -10.30 -12.82
N LEU A 138 -10.45 -11.16 -11.80
CA LEU A 138 -9.33 -11.28 -10.84
C LEU A 138 -7.98 -11.54 -11.52
N LYS A 139 -7.95 -12.37 -12.56
CA LYS A 139 -6.71 -12.72 -13.27
C LYS A 139 -6.05 -11.49 -13.87
N ASP A 140 -6.83 -10.60 -14.45
CA ASP A 140 -6.32 -9.41 -15.13
C ASP A 140 -5.81 -8.39 -14.11
N VAL A 141 -6.51 -8.23 -12.97
CA VAL A 141 -6.05 -7.39 -11.85
C VAL A 141 -4.70 -7.87 -11.30
N LEU A 142 -4.54 -9.18 -11.10
CA LEU A 142 -3.27 -9.75 -10.62
C LEU A 142 -2.16 -9.66 -11.67
N ALA A 143 -2.49 -9.89 -12.95
CA ALA A 143 -1.54 -9.78 -14.05
C ALA A 143 -1.02 -8.35 -14.21
N GLU A 144 -1.89 -7.35 -14.08
CA GLU A 144 -1.50 -5.94 -14.08
C GLU A 144 -0.57 -5.61 -12.92
N TYR A 145 -0.91 -6.03 -11.70
CA TYR A 145 -0.04 -5.80 -10.54
C TYR A 145 1.33 -6.44 -10.75
N ALA A 146 1.35 -7.67 -11.27
CA ALA A 146 2.58 -8.41 -11.51
C ALA A 146 3.45 -7.75 -12.58
N GLU A 147 2.87 -7.33 -13.72
CA GLU A 147 3.63 -6.62 -14.77
C GLU A 147 4.24 -5.31 -14.26
N ALA A 148 3.56 -4.62 -13.34
CA ALA A 148 4.05 -3.36 -12.79
C ALA A 148 5.07 -3.50 -11.66
N ASN A 149 5.05 -4.60 -10.88
CA ASN A 149 5.80 -4.67 -9.61
C ASN A 149 6.67 -5.92 -9.43
N LEU A 150 6.56 -6.93 -10.31
CA LEU A 150 7.29 -8.19 -10.17
C LEU A 150 8.20 -8.43 -11.35
N GLU A 151 9.40 -8.93 -11.07
CA GLU A 151 10.34 -9.36 -12.09
C GLU A 151 9.92 -10.70 -12.70
N LYS A 152 10.30 -10.95 -13.96
CA LYS A 152 10.12 -12.25 -14.62
C LYS A 152 11.40 -13.07 -14.49
N GLY A 153 11.25 -14.37 -14.20
CA GLY A 153 12.36 -15.32 -14.18
C GLY A 153 12.82 -15.72 -15.58
N ALA A 154 13.84 -16.57 -15.63
CA ALA A 154 14.35 -17.14 -16.89
C ALA A 154 13.30 -17.99 -17.64
N ASP A 155 12.28 -18.49 -16.92
CA ASP A 155 11.13 -19.23 -17.45
C ASP A 155 10.01 -18.33 -18.00
N GLY A 156 10.17 -17.01 -17.92
CA GLY A 156 9.18 -16.02 -18.34
C GLY A 156 8.03 -15.81 -17.34
N MET A 157 8.06 -16.48 -16.18
CA MET A 157 7.03 -16.37 -15.15
C MET A 157 7.38 -15.28 -14.13
N TYR A 158 6.36 -14.60 -13.60
CA TYR A 158 6.55 -13.63 -12.52
C TYR A 158 7.11 -14.29 -11.26
N GLN A 159 8.12 -13.67 -10.67
CA GLN A 159 8.73 -14.11 -9.43
C GLN A 159 7.86 -13.69 -8.25
N CYS A 160 6.96 -14.59 -7.83
CA CYS A 160 6.15 -14.44 -6.64
C CYS A 160 6.17 -15.73 -5.83
N GLN A 161 6.84 -15.70 -4.67
CA GLN A 161 6.98 -16.88 -3.81
C GLN A 161 5.99 -16.89 -2.64
N CYS A 162 5.52 -15.71 -2.23
CA CYS A 162 4.66 -15.54 -1.07
C CYS A 162 3.60 -14.47 -1.34
N ILE A 163 2.36 -14.76 -0.98
CA ILE A 163 1.25 -13.82 -0.96
C ILE A 163 0.68 -13.81 0.46
N VAL A 164 0.63 -12.62 1.06
CA VAL A 164 -0.14 -12.38 2.27
C VAL A 164 -1.35 -11.56 1.87
N PHE A 165 -2.55 -12.01 2.24
CA PHE A 165 -3.79 -11.29 1.96
C PHE A 165 -4.65 -11.20 3.20
N SER A 166 -5.55 -10.21 3.21
CA SER A 166 -6.53 -9.97 4.27
C SER A 166 -7.73 -9.27 3.64
N ASP A 167 -8.93 -9.60 4.10
CA ASP A 167 -10.16 -8.86 3.77
C ASP A 167 -10.36 -7.64 4.70
N GLY A 168 -9.55 -7.51 5.75
CA GLY A 168 -9.66 -6.44 6.73
C GLY A 168 -10.72 -6.66 7.81
N GLY A 169 -11.48 -7.75 7.78
CA GLY A 169 -12.66 -7.96 8.63
C GLY A 169 -12.33 -8.23 10.11
N ARG A 170 -11.09 -8.60 10.42
CA ARG A 170 -10.61 -8.80 11.80
C ARG A 170 -9.13 -8.49 11.94
N ILE A 171 -8.81 -7.20 12.01
CA ILE A 171 -7.43 -6.74 12.23
C ILE A 171 -7.08 -6.86 13.71
N LEU A 172 -6.29 -7.87 14.07
CA LEU A 172 -5.83 -8.12 15.43
C LEU A 172 -7.02 -8.15 16.42
N GLY A 173 -6.99 -7.30 17.45
CA GLY A 173 -8.11 -7.06 18.38
C GLY A 173 -8.93 -5.80 18.09
N LEU A 174 -8.78 -5.20 16.90
CA LEU A 174 -9.34 -3.89 16.54
C LEU A 174 -10.65 -3.98 15.74
N GLY A 175 -11.06 -5.18 15.35
CA GLY A 175 -12.28 -5.41 14.58
C GLY A 175 -12.07 -5.23 13.07
N ASP A 176 -13.14 -4.81 12.39
CA ASP A 176 -13.15 -4.59 10.95
C ASP A 176 -12.59 -3.21 10.61
N LEU A 177 -11.50 -3.19 9.83
CA LEU A 177 -10.89 -1.97 9.29
C LEU A 177 -10.92 -1.94 7.75
N GLY A 178 -11.54 -2.93 7.11
CA GLY A 178 -11.63 -3.06 5.66
C GLY A 178 -10.29 -2.82 4.94
N ALA A 179 -10.30 -1.95 3.93
CA ALA A 179 -9.12 -1.64 3.12
C ALA A 179 -7.96 -0.99 3.91
N TRP A 180 -8.22 -0.40 5.08
CA TRP A 180 -7.18 0.16 5.94
C TRP A 180 -6.36 -0.93 6.65
N GLY A 181 -6.84 -2.17 6.64
CA GLY A 181 -6.11 -3.35 7.09
C GLY A 181 -4.92 -3.76 6.20
N MET A 182 -4.66 -3.07 5.08
CA MET A 182 -3.52 -3.36 4.19
C MET A 182 -2.16 -3.25 4.90
N GLY A 183 -2.06 -2.49 5.99
CA GLY A 183 -0.85 -2.46 6.83
C GLY A 183 -0.44 -3.84 7.34
N ILE A 184 -1.38 -4.77 7.55
CA ILE A 184 -1.08 -6.12 8.07
C ILE A 184 -0.34 -6.98 7.02
N PRO A 185 -0.85 -7.19 5.79
CA PRO A 185 -0.09 -7.90 4.76
C PRO A 185 1.29 -7.29 4.48
N ILE A 186 1.36 -5.96 4.40
CA ILE A 186 2.61 -5.24 4.16
C ILE A 186 3.62 -5.53 5.28
N GLY A 187 3.22 -5.32 6.54
CA GLY A 187 4.11 -5.55 7.68
C GLY A 187 4.50 -7.02 7.85
N LYS A 188 3.62 -7.97 7.50
CA LYS A 188 3.99 -9.39 7.48
C LYS A 188 5.05 -9.70 6.41
N LEU A 189 4.94 -9.12 5.21
CA LEU A 189 5.97 -9.27 4.18
C LEU A 189 7.29 -8.64 4.59
N ASP A 190 7.25 -7.52 5.33
CA ASP A 190 8.45 -6.92 5.92
C ASP A 190 9.15 -7.88 6.91
N LEU A 191 8.44 -8.83 7.54
CA LEU A 191 9.03 -9.88 8.40
C LEU A 191 9.58 -11.10 7.66
N TYR A 192 9.14 -11.32 6.42
CA TYR A 192 9.58 -12.45 5.59
C TYR A 192 10.86 -12.17 4.81
N THR A 193 11.19 -10.90 4.62
CA THR A 193 12.33 -10.42 3.81
C THR A 193 13.58 -10.34 4.68
#